data_AF-A0A974BNX4-F1
#
_entry.id   AF-A0A974BNX4-F1
#
_cell.length_a   1.000
_cell.length_b   1.000
_cell.length_c   1.000
_cell.angle_alpha   90.00
_cell.angle_beta   90.00
_cell.angle_gamma   90.00
#
_symmetry.space_group_name_H-M   'P 1'
#
loop_
_entity.id
_entity.type
_entity.pdbx_description
1 polymer ?
#
loop_
_entity_poly.entity_id
_entity_poly.type
_entity_poly.pdbx_seq_one_letter_code
_entity_poly.pdbx_strand_id
1 'polypeptide(L)'
;PITLNILEGIFSQLGYIAQSPFELLLFRLAFSWAFFGAFRISELVSSNRAGVGGILREDIRREEHSLSIRIREAKTDKSGKGFLVELHGVGGFDACPVKCFDEYCRVRREQIGIFLIHQDGSALSKFQFVAVLRRTLGGLKLAAAECGSHSFRIGAATEAARWGLDEAVIRRIGR
;
A
#
# COMPACT_ATOMS: atom_id res chain seq x y z
N PRO A 1 -14.14 -0.46 -7.52
CA PRO A 1 -12.79 -1.02 -7.31
C PRO A 1 -11.73 -0.03 -7.80
N ILE A 2 -10.55 0.01 -7.19
CA ILE A 2 -9.41 0.76 -7.76
C ILE A 2 -8.74 -0.18 -8.76
N THR A 3 -8.87 0.07 -10.05
CA THR A 3 -8.16 -0.69 -11.11
C THR A 3 -6.73 -0.19 -11.27
N LEU A 4 -5.94 -0.89 -12.09
CA LEU A 4 -4.58 -0.45 -12.42
C LEU A 4 -4.56 0.97 -13.02
N ASN A 5 -5.45 1.27 -13.96
CA ASN A 5 -5.58 2.59 -14.58
C ASN A 5 -5.98 3.68 -13.56
N ILE A 6 -6.83 3.35 -12.59
CA ILE A 6 -7.20 4.29 -11.52
C ILE A 6 -5.99 4.55 -10.61
N LEU A 7 -5.17 3.53 -10.33
CA LEU A 7 -3.95 3.68 -9.55
C LEU A 7 -2.94 4.61 -10.24
N GLU A 8 -2.77 4.52 -11.56
CA GLU A 8 -1.94 5.48 -12.33
C GLU A 8 -2.50 6.90 -12.25
N GLY A 9 -3.82 7.05 -12.39
CA GLY A 9 -4.49 8.32 -12.21
C GLY A 9 -4.22 8.91 -10.81
N ILE A 10 -4.27 8.08 -9.76
CA ILE A 10 -3.95 8.48 -8.39
C ILE A 10 -2.49 8.95 -8.29
N PHE A 11 -1.56 8.25 -8.92
CA PHE A 11 -0.13 8.62 -8.94
C PHE A 11 0.13 9.97 -9.61
N SER A 12 -0.59 10.25 -10.71
CA SER A 12 -0.56 11.54 -11.38
C SER A 12 -1.13 12.64 -10.47
N GLN A 13 -2.25 12.38 -9.79
CA GLN A 13 -2.85 13.35 -8.86
C GLN A 13 -1.98 13.64 -7.64
N LEU A 14 -1.24 12.64 -7.13
CA LEU A 14 -0.31 12.82 -6.02
C LEU A 14 0.73 13.92 -6.29
N GLY A 15 1.17 14.08 -7.54
CA GLY A 15 2.11 15.12 -7.93
C GLY A 15 1.61 16.56 -7.72
N TYR A 16 0.29 16.77 -7.67
CA TYR A 16 -0.32 18.08 -7.45
C TYR A 16 -0.73 18.33 -5.99
N ILE A 17 -0.94 17.26 -5.20
CA ILE A 17 -1.49 17.39 -3.84
C ILE A 17 -0.46 17.17 -2.73
N ALA A 18 0.64 16.46 -3.01
CA ALA A 18 1.71 16.25 -2.05
C ALA A 18 2.44 17.57 -1.77
N GLN A 19 2.72 17.84 -0.50
CA GLN A 19 3.35 19.06 -0.03
C GLN A 19 4.88 18.98 -0.08
N SER A 20 5.44 17.78 -0.24
CA SER A 20 6.88 17.57 -0.37
C SER A 20 7.22 16.35 -1.22
N PRO A 21 8.44 16.25 -1.75
CA PRO A 21 8.92 15.04 -2.42
C PRO A 21 8.86 13.81 -1.52
N PHE A 22 9.09 13.97 -0.20
CA PHE A 22 8.98 12.89 0.77
C PHE A 22 7.54 12.37 0.86
N GLU A 23 6.57 13.28 1.02
CA GLU A 23 5.15 12.92 1.11
C GLU A 23 4.66 12.23 -0.17
N LEU A 24 5.10 12.70 -1.33
CA LEU A 24 4.82 12.06 -2.62
C LEU A 24 5.26 10.59 -2.62
N LEU A 25 6.51 10.31 -2.24
CA LEU A 25 7.05 8.95 -2.21
C LEU A 25 6.36 8.07 -1.17
N LEU A 26 6.03 8.61 0.01
CA LEU A 26 5.29 7.90 1.05
C LEU A 26 3.93 7.41 0.55
N PHE A 27 3.13 8.30 -0.07
CA PHE A 27 1.79 7.92 -0.54
C PHE A 27 1.82 7.06 -1.81
N ARG A 28 2.80 7.26 -2.70
CA ARG A 28 3.03 6.34 -3.83
C ARG A 28 3.27 4.92 -3.34
N LEU A 29 4.20 4.76 -2.41
CA LEU A 29 4.48 3.48 -1.79
C LEU A 29 3.22 2.89 -1.11
N ALA A 30 2.53 3.68 -0.29
CA ALA A 30 1.36 3.20 0.45
C ALA A 30 0.23 2.72 -0.48
N PHE A 31 -0.08 3.46 -1.56
CA PHE A 31 -1.11 3.05 -2.51
C PHE A 31 -0.67 1.90 -3.42
N SER A 32 0.60 1.88 -3.83
CA SER A 32 1.17 0.76 -4.57
C SER A 32 1.06 -0.54 -3.76
N TRP A 33 1.54 -0.54 -2.52
CA TRP A 33 1.48 -1.73 -1.68
C TRP A 33 0.05 -2.13 -1.36
N ALA A 34 -0.84 -1.17 -1.03
CA ALA A 34 -2.26 -1.46 -0.80
C ALA A 34 -2.89 -2.20 -1.98
N PHE A 35 -2.54 -1.83 -3.22
CA PHE A 35 -3.00 -2.49 -4.43
C PHE A 35 -2.31 -3.84 -4.66
N PHE A 36 -1.00 -3.86 -4.92
CA PHE A 36 -0.28 -5.06 -5.35
C PHE A 36 -0.20 -6.14 -4.26
N GLY A 37 -0.20 -5.76 -2.98
CA GLY A 37 -0.24 -6.70 -1.86
C GLY A 37 -1.64 -7.03 -1.37
N ALA A 38 -2.67 -6.41 -1.96
CA ALA A 38 -4.05 -6.49 -1.51
C ALA A 38 -4.17 -6.34 0.03
N PHE A 39 -3.43 -5.41 0.64
CA PHE A 39 -3.45 -5.22 2.10
C PHE A 39 -4.80 -4.70 2.57
N ARG A 40 -5.26 -5.14 3.75
CA ARG A 40 -6.21 -4.33 4.52
C ARG A 40 -5.46 -3.08 4.94
N ILE A 41 -6.11 -1.91 4.84
CA ILE A 41 -5.44 -0.66 5.23
C ILE A 41 -4.96 -0.71 6.69
N SER A 42 -5.68 -1.39 7.58
CA SER A 42 -5.25 -1.60 8.98
C SER A 42 -4.06 -2.54 9.16
N GLU A 43 -3.74 -3.38 8.17
CA GLU A 43 -2.51 -4.19 8.15
C GLU A 43 -1.31 -3.34 7.71
N LEU A 44 -1.55 -2.41 6.78
CA LEU A 44 -0.51 -1.63 6.13
C LEU A 44 -0.07 -0.40 6.95
N VAL A 45 -1.04 0.39 7.43
CA VAL A 45 -0.79 1.68 8.09
C VAL A 45 -1.22 1.67 9.55
N SER A 46 -0.65 2.57 10.35
CA SER A 46 -0.97 2.67 11.77
C SER A 46 -2.39 3.19 12.00
N SER A 47 -2.98 2.80 13.13
CA SER A 47 -4.30 3.28 13.53
C SER A 47 -4.32 4.78 13.85
N ASN A 48 -3.19 5.32 14.32
CA ASN A 48 -2.98 6.73 14.64
C ASN A 48 -1.52 7.13 14.38
N ARG A 49 -1.20 8.43 14.53
CA ARG A 49 0.15 8.98 14.31
C ARG A 49 1.18 8.54 15.34
N ALA A 50 0.74 8.06 16.51
CA ALA A 50 1.62 7.56 17.57
C ALA A 50 2.17 6.15 17.26
N GLY A 51 1.72 5.52 16.18
CA GLY A 51 2.34 4.30 15.69
C GLY A 51 1.76 2.99 16.22
N VAL A 52 0.49 2.99 16.62
CA VAL A 52 -0.16 1.74 17.04
C VAL A 52 -0.57 0.94 15.80
N GLY A 53 0.21 -0.12 15.49
CA GLY A 53 0.00 -1.03 14.35
C GLY A 53 0.69 -0.58 13.06
N GLY A 54 0.38 -1.27 11.95
CA GLY A 54 1.05 -1.10 10.65
C GLY A 54 2.27 -2.00 10.50
N ILE A 55 2.93 -1.91 9.34
CA ILE A 55 4.09 -2.75 9.01
C ILE A 55 5.36 -2.21 9.66
N LEU A 56 6.14 -3.08 10.28
CA LEU A 56 7.44 -2.74 10.83
C LEU A 56 8.55 -2.94 9.79
N ARG A 57 9.60 -2.13 9.87
CA ARG A 57 10.76 -2.22 8.97
C ARG A 57 11.40 -3.61 8.98
N GLU A 58 11.47 -4.25 10.15
CA GLU A 58 12.03 -5.59 10.34
C GLU A 58 11.19 -6.72 9.72
N ASP A 59 9.93 -6.45 9.38
CA ASP A 59 9.04 -7.41 8.73
C ASP A 59 9.14 -7.38 7.20
N ILE A 60 10.00 -6.52 6.65
CA ILE A 60 10.17 -6.34 5.21
C ILE A 60 11.54 -6.87 4.80
N ARG A 61 11.54 -7.90 3.96
CA ARG A 61 12.73 -8.44 3.30
C ARG A 61 12.73 -7.99 1.85
N ARG A 62 13.84 -7.43 1.40
CA ARG A 62 14.06 -7.00 0.02
C ARG A 62 15.01 -7.99 -0.64
N GLU A 63 14.55 -8.66 -1.68
CA GLU A 63 15.36 -9.49 -2.60
C GLU A 63 15.41 -8.81 -3.96
N GLU A 64 16.34 -9.17 -4.86
CA GLU A 64 16.67 -8.42 -6.09
C GLU A 64 15.48 -7.90 -6.91
N HIS A 65 14.41 -8.69 -7.06
CA HIS A 65 13.22 -8.33 -7.83
C HIS A 65 11.90 -8.44 -7.05
N SER A 66 11.96 -8.60 -5.73
CA SER A 66 10.79 -8.84 -4.90
C SER A 66 10.92 -8.30 -3.48
N LEU A 67 9.78 -8.20 -2.81
CA LEU A 67 9.65 -7.89 -1.40
C LEU A 67 8.80 -8.95 -0.74
N SER A 68 9.27 -9.46 0.40
CA SER A 68 8.49 -10.32 1.28
C SER A 68 8.13 -9.54 2.52
N ILE A 69 6.83 -9.37 2.77
CA ILE A 69 6.34 -8.53 3.86
C ILE A 69 5.48 -9.37 4.80
N ARG A 70 5.91 -9.48 6.05
CA ARG A 70 5.18 -10.22 7.07
C ARG A 70 4.14 -9.34 7.75
N ILE A 71 2.88 -9.71 7.62
CA ILE A 71 1.78 -9.15 8.39
C ILE A 71 1.69 -9.89 9.72
N ARG A 72 1.95 -9.16 10.81
CA ARG A 72 1.68 -9.64 12.18
C ARG A 72 0.18 -9.49 12.42
N GLU A 73 -0.56 -10.58 12.46
CA GLU A 73 -2.00 -10.50 12.71
C GLU A 73 -2.30 -9.89 14.08
N ALA A 74 -3.28 -8.98 14.12
CA ALA A 74 -3.86 -8.48 15.34
C ALA A 74 -5.06 -9.35 15.76
N LYS A 75 -4.98 -9.92 16.97
CA LYS A 75 -6.07 -10.36 17.86
C LYS A 75 -6.81 -11.70 17.65
N THR A 76 -6.63 -12.47 16.58
CA THR A 76 -7.36 -13.77 16.43
C THR A 76 -6.52 -15.00 16.07
N ASP A 77 -5.20 -14.88 15.94
CA ASP A 77 -4.37 -16.02 15.56
C ASP A 77 -4.09 -16.94 16.77
N LYS A 78 -4.83 -18.05 16.87
CA LYS A 78 -4.53 -19.14 17.82
C LYS A 78 -3.29 -19.96 17.40
N SER A 79 -2.74 -19.74 16.21
CA SER A 79 -1.62 -20.49 15.62
C SER A 79 -0.30 -19.72 15.52
N GLY A 80 -0.32 -18.39 15.65
CA GLY A 80 0.85 -17.50 15.71
C GLY A 80 1.70 -17.40 14.44
N LYS A 81 1.19 -17.83 13.29
CA LYS A 81 2.01 -17.97 12.06
C LYS A 81 2.15 -16.67 11.27
N GLY A 82 1.21 -15.73 11.39
CA GLY A 82 1.18 -14.52 10.57
C GLY A 82 1.01 -14.79 9.06
N PHE A 83 0.87 -13.73 8.26
CA PHE A 83 0.66 -13.84 6.81
C PHE A 83 1.83 -13.20 6.04
N LEU A 84 2.36 -13.88 5.03
CA LEU A 84 3.44 -13.35 4.19
C LEU A 84 2.85 -12.86 2.86
N VAL A 85 3.13 -11.60 2.53
CA VAL A 85 2.80 -10.98 1.24
C VAL A 85 4.06 -10.89 0.40
N GLU A 86 4.05 -11.52 -0.77
CA GLU A 86 5.10 -11.35 -1.77
C GLU A 86 4.68 -10.27 -2.77
N LEU A 87 5.54 -9.28 -3.00
CA LEU A 87 5.39 -8.26 -4.02
C LEU A 87 6.52 -8.40 -5.03
N HIS A 88 6.19 -8.52 -6.31
CA HIS A 88 7.18 -8.61 -7.38
C HIS A 88 7.29 -7.29 -8.14
N GLY A 89 8.49 -7.03 -8.66
CA GLY A 89 8.72 -5.89 -9.54
C GLY A 89 7.87 -5.99 -10.81
N VAL A 90 7.23 -4.89 -11.17
CA VAL A 90 6.44 -4.75 -12.41
C VAL A 90 7.14 -3.73 -13.30
N GLY A 91 7.59 -4.16 -14.48
CA GLY A 91 8.25 -3.30 -15.45
C GLY A 91 7.31 -2.27 -16.08
N GLY A 92 7.84 -1.12 -16.48
CA GLY A 92 7.09 -0.10 -17.24
C GLY A 92 5.99 0.64 -16.46
N PHE A 93 5.91 0.46 -15.14
CA PHE A 93 4.83 0.99 -14.33
C PHE A 93 5.36 1.83 -13.15
N ASP A 94 4.89 3.07 -13.02
CA ASP A 94 5.36 3.96 -11.95
C ASP A 94 4.92 3.52 -10.56
N ALA A 95 3.78 2.82 -10.47
CA ALA A 95 3.29 2.24 -9.23
C ALA A 95 3.89 0.87 -8.92
N CYS A 96 4.98 0.47 -9.59
CA CYS A 96 5.70 -0.77 -9.27
C CYS A 96 6.07 -0.84 -7.78
N PRO A 97 5.66 -1.91 -7.05
CA PRO A 97 5.80 -1.96 -5.60
C PRO A 97 7.24 -2.00 -5.10
N VAL A 98 8.13 -2.62 -5.89
CA VAL A 98 9.57 -2.68 -5.62
C VAL A 98 10.22 -1.33 -5.88
N LYS A 99 9.90 -0.69 -7.02
CA LYS A 99 10.39 0.66 -7.36
C LYS A 99 9.99 1.68 -6.29
N CYS A 100 8.71 1.72 -5.91
CA CYS A 100 8.23 2.65 -4.89
C CYS A 100 8.91 2.41 -3.53
N PHE A 101 9.19 1.15 -3.17
CA PHE A 101 9.92 0.83 -1.95
C PHE A 101 11.35 1.37 -2.00
N ASP A 102 12.08 1.09 -3.09
CA ASP A 102 13.47 1.53 -3.24
C ASP A 102 13.56 3.07 -3.23
N GLU A 103 12.64 3.77 -3.90
CA GLU A 103 12.56 5.23 -3.91
C GLU A 103 12.29 5.81 -2.52
N TYR A 104 11.33 5.26 -1.78
CA TYR A 104 11.02 5.73 -0.43
C TYR A 104 12.16 5.42 0.56
N CYS A 105 12.79 4.24 0.47
CA CYS A 105 13.93 3.87 1.29
C CYS A 105 15.15 4.79 1.11
N ARG A 106 15.33 5.41 -0.07
CA ARG A 106 16.39 6.41 -0.29
C ARG A 106 16.21 7.68 0.53
N VAL A 107 14.97 8.04 0.86
CA VAL A 107 14.66 9.28 1.60
C VAL A 107 14.29 9.05 3.06
N ARG A 108 13.84 7.84 3.42
CA ARG A 108 13.55 7.44 4.80
C ARG A 108 14.85 7.21 5.58
N ARG A 109 15.08 8.03 6.61
CA ARG A 109 16.32 8.00 7.41
C ARG A 109 16.28 6.92 8.49
N GLU A 110 15.13 6.76 9.14
CA GLU A 110 14.92 5.81 10.21
C GLU A 110 15.11 4.39 9.67
N GLN A 111 15.78 3.51 10.41
CA GLN A 111 16.04 2.13 9.97
C GLN A 111 15.26 1.09 10.79
N ILE A 112 14.51 1.53 11.79
CA ILE A 112 13.75 0.67 12.70
C ILE A 112 12.30 1.17 12.84
N GLY A 113 11.49 0.40 13.57
CA GLY A 113 10.11 0.78 13.90
C GLY A 113 9.16 0.69 12.72
N ILE A 114 8.12 1.50 12.75
CA ILE A 114 7.05 1.53 11.73
C ILE A 114 7.62 2.00 10.41
N PHE A 115 7.23 1.30 9.35
CA PHE A 115 7.82 1.53 8.05
C PHE A 115 7.27 2.76 7.35
N LEU A 116 5.95 2.89 7.27
CA LEU A 116 5.29 4.05 6.64
C LEU A 116 5.19 5.21 7.63
N ILE A 117 6.18 6.10 7.58
CA ILE A 117 6.28 7.30 8.43
C ILE A 117 6.40 8.56 7.59
N HIS A 118 5.91 9.68 8.13
CA HIS A 118 6.13 11.01 7.60
C HIS A 118 7.58 11.46 7.84
N GLN A 119 7.98 12.56 7.21
CA GLN A 119 9.34 13.09 7.32
C GLN A 119 9.70 13.52 8.75
N ASP A 120 8.70 13.83 9.58
CA ASP A 120 8.84 14.14 11.00
C ASP A 120 8.91 12.90 11.91
N GLY A 121 8.90 11.70 11.32
CA GLY A 121 8.92 10.42 12.03
C GLY A 121 7.55 9.93 12.53
N SER A 122 6.49 10.73 12.38
CA SER A 122 5.14 10.31 12.79
C SER A 122 4.59 9.23 11.85
N ALA A 123 3.82 8.29 12.39
CA ALA A 123 3.30 7.19 11.58
C ALA A 123 2.22 7.67 10.59
N LEU A 124 2.21 7.09 9.39
CA LEU A 124 1.10 7.27 8.46
C LEU A 124 -0.16 6.63 9.06
N SER A 125 -1.16 7.45 9.35
CA SER A 125 -2.42 6.97 9.91
C SER A 125 -3.42 6.52 8.83
N LYS A 126 -4.32 5.60 9.20
CA LYS A 126 -5.48 5.22 8.37
C LYS A 126 -6.30 6.43 7.92
N PHE A 127 -6.49 7.41 8.81
CA PHE A 127 -7.21 8.64 8.48
C PHE A 127 -6.52 9.42 7.35
N GLN A 128 -5.21 9.65 7.46
CA GLN A 128 -4.44 10.34 6.42
C GLN A 128 -4.43 9.57 5.10
N PHE A 129 -4.26 8.26 5.14
CA PHE A 129 -4.33 7.39 3.96
C PHE A 129 -5.65 7.59 3.21
N VAL A 130 -6.78 7.50 3.91
CA VAL A 130 -8.11 7.64 3.29
C VAL A 130 -8.36 9.08 2.83
N ALA A 131 -7.92 10.09 3.60
CA ALA A 131 -8.08 11.48 3.24
C ALA A 131 -7.35 11.82 1.92
N VAL A 132 -6.09 11.38 1.78
CA VAL A 132 -5.31 11.60 0.56
C VAL A 132 -5.90 10.82 -0.61
N LEU A 133 -6.32 9.57 -0.41
CA LEU A 133 -7.01 8.78 -1.44
C LEU A 133 -8.26 9.51 -1.97
N ARG A 134 -9.10 10.04 -1.08
CA ARG A 134 -10.31 10.76 -1.48
C ARG A 134 -9.98 12.03 -2.26
N ARG A 135 -8.93 12.76 -1.87
CA ARG A 135 -8.45 13.94 -2.61
C ARG A 135 -7.97 13.57 -4.01
N THR A 136 -7.18 12.50 -4.16
CA THR A 136 -6.75 12.04 -5.49
C THR A 136 -7.92 11.62 -6.36
N LEU A 137 -8.90 10.90 -5.79
CA LEU A 137 -10.09 10.47 -6.54
C LEU A 137 -10.98 11.66 -6.94
N GLY A 138 -11.11 12.66 -6.07
CA GLY A 138 -11.78 13.92 -6.40
C GLY A 138 -11.11 14.66 -7.56
N GLY A 139 -9.77 14.69 -7.59
CA GLY A 139 -9.00 15.23 -8.71
C GLY A 139 -9.23 14.48 -10.04
N LEU A 140 -9.48 13.17 -9.97
CA LEU A 140 -9.88 12.35 -11.12
C LEU A 140 -11.38 12.47 -11.47
N LYS A 141 -12.15 13.29 -10.74
CA LYS A 141 -13.61 13.40 -10.87
C LYS A 141 -14.33 12.04 -10.67
N LEU A 142 -13.73 11.14 -9.89
CA LEU A 142 -14.32 9.86 -9.53
C LEU A 142 -15.07 9.99 -8.20
N ALA A 143 -16.19 9.28 -8.07
CA ALA A 143 -16.99 9.28 -6.86
C ALA A 143 -16.19 8.66 -5.68
N ALA A 144 -15.67 9.52 -4.81
CA ALA A 144 -14.84 9.12 -3.67
C ALA A 144 -15.66 8.57 -2.48
N ALA A 145 -16.99 8.72 -2.51
CA ALA A 145 -17.89 8.36 -1.42
C ALA A 145 -17.85 6.85 -1.08
N GLU A 146 -17.54 6.00 -2.06
CA GLU A 146 -17.53 4.53 -1.91
C GLU A 146 -16.11 3.93 -1.95
N CYS A 147 -15.08 4.73 -2.20
CA CYS A 147 -13.70 4.25 -2.23
C CYS A 147 -13.11 4.17 -0.82
N GLY A 148 -13.31 3.00 -0.20
CA GLY A 148 -12.78 2.66 1.12
C GLY A 148 -11.58 1.70 1.06
N SER A 149 -11.20 1.19 2.22
CA SER A 149 -10.08 0.24 2.38
C SER A 149 -10.22 -1.04 1.55
N HIS A 150 -11.44 -1.44 1.20
CA HIS A 150 -11.72 -2.64 0.41
C HIS A 150 -11.49 -2.42 -1.10
N SER A 151 -11.51 -1.16 -1.57
CA SER A 151 -11.49 -0.85 -3.00
C SER A 151 -10.18 -1.24 -3.69
N PHE A 152 -9.05 -1.17 -2.97
CA PHE A 152 -7.76 -1.68 -3.45
C PHE A 152 -7.76 -3.19 -3.61
N ARG A 153 -8.27 -3.91 -2.61
CA ARG A 153 -8.29 -5.38 -2.60
C ARG A 153 -9.21 -5.96 -3.65
N ILE A 154 -10.41 -5.39 -3.78
CA ILE A 154 -11.35 -5.75 -4.85
C ILE A 154 -10.71 -5.45 -6.21
N GLY A 155 -10.01 -4.32 -6.32
CA GLY A 155 -9.23 -3.93 -7.48
C GLY A 155 -8.19 -4.96 -7.90
N ALA A 156 -7.32 -5.35 -6.95
CA ALA A 156 -6.27 -6.34 -7.17
C ALA A 156 -6.83 -7.70 -7.60
N ALA A 157 -7.90 -8.17 -6.93
CA ALA A 157 -8.58 -9.41 -7.33
C ALA A 157 -9.21 -9.31 -8.73
N THR A 158 -9.76 -8.14 -9.08
CA THR A 158 -10.33 -7.88 -10.41
C THR A 158 -9.26 -7.91 -11.50
N GLU A 159 -8.11 -7.27 -11.29
CA GLU A 159 -7.00 -7.33 -12.26
C GLU A 159 -6.40 -8.73 -12.37
N ALA A 160 -6.29 -9.46 -11.26
CA ALA A 160 -5.85 -10.86 -11.30
C ALA A 160 -6.80 -11.72 -12.15
N ALA A 161 -8.12 -11.51 -12.02
CA ALA A 161 -9.10 -12.17 -12.88
C ALA A 161 -8.95 -11.77 -14.36
N ARG A 162 -8.70 -10.49 -14.65
CA ARG A 162 -8.46 -9.99 -16.01
C ARG A 162 -7.22 -10.59 -16.66
N TRP A 163 -6.18 -10.86 -15.87
CA TRP A 163 -4.96 -11.53 -16.32
C TRP A 163 -5.11 -13.06 -16.42
N GLY A 164 -6.31 -13.60 -16.15
CA GLY A 164 -6.60 -15.03 -16.29
C GLY A 164 -5.95 -15.90 -15.23
N LEU A 165 -5.67 -15.35 -14.03
CA LEU A 165 -5.18 -16.17 -12.92
C LEU A 165 -6.26 -17.14 -12.44
N ASP A 166 -5.82 -18.25 -11.85
CA ASP A 166 -6.71 -19.27 -11.31
C ASP A 166 -7.61 -18.73 -10.17
N GLU A 167 -8.83 -19.24 -10.07
CA GLU A 167 -9.81 -18.79 -9.07
C GLU A 167 -9.31 -18.96 -7.63
N ALA A 168 -8.55 -20.02 -7.35
CA ALA A 168 -7.95 -20.23 -6.03
C ALA A 168 -6.92 -19.13 -5.70
N VAL A 169 -6.18 -18.66 -6.69
CA VAL A 169 -5.21 -17.56 -6.54
C VAL A 169 -5.94 -16.24 -6.34
N ILE A 170 -7.00 -15.97 -7.11
CA ILE A 170 -7.82 -14.76 -6.97
C ILE A 170 -8.46 -14.70 -5.59
N ARG A 171 -9.04 -15.80 -5.09
CA ARG A 171 -9.60 -15.88 -3.73
C ARG A 171 -8.54 -15.62 -2.67
N ARG A 172 -7.30 -16.11 -2.87
CA ARG A 172 -6.18 -15.86 -1.96
C ARG A 172 -5.74 -14.40 -1.94
N ILE A 173 -5.76 -13.70 -3.07
CA ILE A 173 -5.53 -12.25 -3.15
C ILE A 173 -6.67 -11.48 -2.46
N GLY A 174 -7.90 -11.92 -2.70
CA GLY A 174 -9.13 -11.32 -2.23
C GLY A 174 -9.42 -11.47 -0.73
N ARG A 175 -8.68 -12.33 0.01
CA ARG A 175 -8.80 -12.71 1.45
C ARG A 175 -10.13 -12.42 2.16
#